data_AF-A0A0Q8E1V8-F1
#
_entry.id   AF-A0A0Q8E1V8-F1
#
_cell.length_a   1.000
_cell.length_b   1.000
_cell.length_c   1.000
_cell.angle_alpha   90.00
_cell.angle_beta   90.00
_cell.angle_gamma   90.00
#
_symmetry.space_group_name_H-M   'P 1'
#
loop_
_entity.id
_entity.type
_entity.pdbx_description
1 polymer ?
#
loop_
_entity_poly.entity_id
_entity_poly.type
_entity_poly.pdbx_seq_one_letter_code
_entity_poly.pdbx_strand_id
1 'polypeptide(L)'
;MSQFNKTTRFFSVMLVAGGSVGVAMVMILGLKLLPQGWLLLVPLAGLAALFAWAAFTGIRLWQGTPYGRRWAPILFASQIPMFSLQGIRYQWFTGAELSPTVQLGTGSVPLGLSVNLGANGQFFFGDEAAELFIGLNLFAVVALVLLLRANSSFNRRLATH
;
A
#
# COMPACT_ATOMS: atom_id res chain seq x y z
N MET A 1 -3.80 -6.29 -29.40
CA MET A 1 -4.79 -6.08 -28.31
C MET A 1 -4.53 -6.99 -27.07
N SER A 2 -3.29 -7.38 -26.72
CA SER A 2 -3.06 -8.49 -25.75
C SER A 2 -2.17 -8.19 -24.51
N GLN A 3 -1.32 -7.16 -24.48
CA GLN A 3 -0.49 -6.89 -23.29
C GLN A 3 -1.18 -6.06 -22.21
N PHE A 4 -2.06 -5.15 -22.61
CA PHE A 4 -2.82 -4.26 -21.72
C PHE A 4 -3.62 -4.98 -20.63
N ASN A 5 -4.12 -6.18 -20.97
CA ASN A 5 -4.93 -7.00 -20.08
C ASN A 5 -4.06 -7.74 -19.04
N LYS A 6 -2.80 -8.09 -19.37
CA LYS A 6 -1.95 -8.88 -18.46
C LYS A 6 -1.42 -8.05 -17.30
N THR A 7 -0.89 -6.85 -17.56
CA THR A 7 -0.35 -5.96 -16.53
C THR A 7 -1.43 -5.51 -15.55
N THR A 8 -2.59 -5.10 -16.07
CA THR A 8 -3.74 -4.69 -15.25
C THR A 8 -4.23 -5.82 -14.35
N ARG A 9 -4.31 -7.05 -14.90
CA ARG A 9 -4.68 -8.24 -14.13
C ARG A 9 -3.66 -8.63 -13.06
N PHE A 10 -2.37 -8.49 -13.36
CA PHE A 10 -1.32 -8.75 -12.38
C PHE A 10 -1.47 -7.84 -11.16
N PHE A 11 -1.55 -6.52 -11.36
CA PHE A 11 -1.69 -5.58 -10.25
C PHE A 11 -3.03 -5.69 -9.54
N SER A 12 -4.09 -6.08 -10.25
CA SER A 12 -5.36 -6.31 -9.60
C SER A 12 -5.32 -7.54 -8.68
N VAL A 13 -4.64 -8.62 -9.08
CA VAL A 13 -4.40 -9.78 -8.22
C VAL A 13 -3.60 -9.38 -6.97
N MET A 14 -2.58 -8.53 -7.12
CA MET A 14 -1.79 -8.04 -5.99
C MET A 14 -2.62 -7.25 -4.98
N LEU A 15 -3.50 -6.35 -5.48
CA LEU A 15 -4.44 -5.61 -4.63
C LEU A 15 -5.45 -6.54 -3.94
N VAL A 16 -5.99 -7.54 -4.66
CA VAL A 16 -6.97 -8.49 -4.08
C VAL A 16 -6.31 -9.38 -3.05
N ALA A 17 -5.24 -10.08 -3.41
CA ALA A 17 -4.55 -11.00 -2.52
C ALA A 17 -4.01 -10.26 -1.29
N GLY A 18 -3.28 -9.15 -1.50
CA GLY A 18 -2.78 -8.34 -0.39
C GLY A 18 -3.88 -7.74 0.46
N GLY A 19 -4.92 -7.16 -0.15
CA GLY A 19 -6.06 -6.60 0.58
C GLY A 19 -6.79 -7.65 1.42
N SER A 20 -7.08 -8.84 0.86
CA SER A 20 -7.73 -9.93 1.60
C SER A 20 -6.87 -10.44 2.76
N VAL A 21 -5.56 -10.61 2.53
CA VAL A 21 -4.60 -10.99 3.58
C VAL A 21 -4.54 -9.93 4.67
N GLY A 22 -4.50 -8.64 4.32
CA GLY A 22 -4.49 -7.53 5.26
C GLY A 22 -5.76 -7.47 6.11
N VAL A 23 -6.94 -7.64 5.52
CA VAL A 23 -8.22 -7.74 6.27
C VAL A 23 -8.17 -8.89 7.26
N ALA A 24 -7.71 -10.09 6.85
CA ALA A 24 -7.61 -11.24 7.73
C ALA A 24 -6.65 -10.98 8.91
N MET A 25 -5.47 -10.38 8.65
CA MET A 25 -4.53 -10.02 9.72
C MET A 25 -5.12 -9.01 10.69
N VAL A 26 -5.79 -7.97 10.20
CA VAL A 26 -6.42 -6.95 11.05
C VAL A 26 -7.52 -7.57 11.92
N MET A 27 -8.33 -8.48 11.38
CA MET A 27 -9.34 -9.20 12.16
C MET A 27 -8.71 -10.05 13.26
N ILE A 28 -7.64 -10.80 12.96
CA ILE A 28 -6.92 -11.61 13.95
C ILE A 28 -6.31 -10.71 15.04
N LEU A 29 -5.68 -9.59 14.68
CA LEU A 29 -5.13 -8.63 15.63
C LEU A 29 -6.23 -7.96 16.47
N GLY A 30 -7.35 -7.57 15.86
CA GLY A 30 -8.49 -6.99 16.56
C GLY A 30 -9.06 -7.91 17.63
N LEU A 31 -9.20 -9.20 17.34
CA LEU A 31 -9.64 -10.18 18.35
C LEU A 31 -8.65 -10.31 19.51
N LYS A 32 -7.34 -10.17 19.26
CA LYS A 32 -6.30 -10.20 20.30
C LYS A 32 -6.23 -8.92 21.13
N LEU A 33 -6.52 -7.77 20.53
CA LEU A 33 -6.47 -6.46 21.18
C LEU A 33 -7.78 -6.05 21.85
N LEU A 34 -8.90 -6.70 21.52
CA LEU A 34 -10.20 -6.45 22.14
C LEU A 34 -10.17 -6.47 23.69
N PRO A 35 -9.48 -7.42 24.36
CA PRO A 35 -9.38 -7.43 25.82
C PRO A 35 -8.53 -6.29 26.40
N GLN A 36 -7.65 -5.67 25.61
CA GLN A 36 -6.76 -4.60 26.06
C GLN A 36 -7.46 -3.23 26.05
N GLY A 37 -8.50 -3.06 25.23
CA GLY A 37 -9.31 -1.87 25.20
C GLY A 37 -9.95 -1.62 23.84
N TRP A 38 -11.23 -1.28 23.82
CA TRP A 38 -11.99 -1.09 22.59
C TRP A 38 -11.46 0.08 21.72
N LEU A 39 -10.81 1.07 22.34
CA LEU A 39 -10.21 2.21 21.62
C LEU A 39 -9.13 1.77 20.61
N LEU A 40 -8.41 0.68 20.88
CA LEU A 40 -7.42 0.13 19.95
C LEU A 40 -8.05 -0.40 18.65
N LEU A 41 -9.36 -0.67 18.66
CA LEU A 41 -10.08 -1.12 17.47
C LEU A 41 -10.32 0.00 16.47
N VAL A 42 -10.29 1.27 16.89
CA VAL A 42 -10.54 2.42 15.99
C VAL A 42 -9.48 2.49 14.88
N PRO A 43 -8.16 2.55 15.18
CA PRO A 43 -7.14 2.54 14.12
C PRO A 43 -7.13 1.23 13.33
N LEU A 44 -7.42 0.09 13.97
CA LEU A 44 -7.57 -1.19 13.27
C LEU A 44 -8.74 -1.19 12.28
N ALA A 45 -9.88 -0.59 12.62
CA ALA A 45 -11.01 -0.48 11.72
C ALA A 45 -10.66 0.38 10.49
N GLY A 46 -9.89 1.45 10.69
CA GLY A 46 -9.33 2.25 9.60
C GLY A 46 -8.42 1.43 8.67
N LEU A 47 -7.54 0.61 9.25
CA LEU A 47 -6.69 -0.33 8.50
C LEU A 47 -7.51 -1.39 7.75
N ALA A 48 -8.51 -1.99 8.39
CA ALA A 48 -9.41 -2.95 7.75
C ALA A 48 -10.13 -2.32 6.56
N ALA A 49 -10.64 -1.09 6.72
CA ALA A 49 -11.28 -0.36 5.64
C ALA A 49 -10.33 -0.08 4.48
N LEU A 50 -9.08 0.29 4.76
CA LEU A 50 -8.04 0.51 3.75
C LEU A 50 -7.74 -0.78 2.96
N PHE A 51 -7.55 -1.91 3.64
CA PHE A 51 -7.29 -3.20 2.98
C PHE A 51 -8.51 -3.73 2.22
N ALA A 52 -9.72 -3.56 2.77
CA ALA A 52 -10.96 -3.91 2.08
C ALA A 52 -11.15 -3.06 0.82
N TRP A 53 -10.82 -1.77 0.89
CA TRP A 53 -10.86 -0.87 -0.27
C TRP A 53 -9.82 -1.27 -1.32
N ALA A 54 -8.63 -1.70 -0.91
CA ALA A 54 -7.64 -2.25 -1.82
C ALA A 54 -8.16 -3.50 -2.54
N ALA A 55 -8.72 -4.47 -1.81
CA ALA A 55 -9.28 -5.68 -2.40
C ALA A 55 -10.44 -5.36 -3.36
N PHE A 56 -11.38 -4.51 -2.94
CA PHE A 56 -12.50 -4.08 -3.79
C PHE A 56 -12.01 -3.39 -5.06
N THR A 57 -11.05 -2.47 -4.95
CA THR A 57 -10.49 -1.77 -6.10
C THR A 57 -9.74 -2.73 -7.02
N GLY A 58 -9.05 -3.73 -6.48
CA GLY A 58 -8.47 -4.84 -7.23
C GLY A 58 -9.53 -5.60 -8.04
N ILE A 59 -10.63 -6.02 -7.44
CA ILE A 59 -11.74 -6.68 -8.17
C ILE A 59 -12.26 -5.78 -9.29
N ARG A 60 -12.48 -4.49 -9.01
CA ARG A 60 -12.94 -3.50 -9.99
C ARG A 60 -11.94 -3.26 -11.11
N LEU A 61 -10.65 -3.33 -10.83
CA LEU A 61 -9.56 -3.21 -11.80
C LEU A 61 -9.51 -4.45 -12.70
N TRP A 62 -9.65 -5.65 -12.13
CA TRP A 62 -9.72 -6.90 -12.88
C TRP A 62 -10.90 -6.91 -13.86
N GLN A 63 -12.06 -6.43 -13.42
CA GLN A 63 -13.25 -6.23 -14.26
C GLN A 63 -13.08 -5.14 -15.32
N GLY A 64 -11.99 -4.36 -15.27
CA GLY A 64 -11.72 -3.29 -16.21
C GLY A 64 -12.63 -2.08 -16.07
N THR A 65 -13.27 -1.88 -14.92
CA THR A 65 -14.22 -0.76 -14.70
C THR A 65 -13.51 0.60 -14.62
N PRO A 66 -14.20 1.72 -14.93
CA PRO A 66 -13.63 3.06 -14.78
C PRO A 66 -13.18 3.36 -13.34
N TYR A 67 -13.92 2.85 -12.36
CA TYR A 67 -13.59 2.99 -10.94
C TYR A 67 -12.22 2.35 -10.63
N GLY A 68 -12.03 1.07 -10.99
CA GLY A 68 -10.78 0.36 -10.74
C GLY A 68 -9.58 1.05 -11.38
N ARG A 69 -9.73 1.50 -12.64
CA ARG A 69 -8.66 2.20 -13.37
C ARG A 69 -8.30 3.56 -12.76
N ARG A 70 -9.26 4.25 -12.12
CA ARG A 70 -9.04 5.54 -11.47
C ARG A 70 -8.37 5.39 -10.10
N TRP A 71 -8.83 4.43 -9.30
CA TRP A 71 -8.42 4.32 -7.90
C TRP A 71 -7.23 3.40 -7.65
N ALA A 72 -6.99 2.40 -8.50
CA ALA A 72 -5.81 1.54 -8.33
C ALA A 72 -4.48 2.31 -8.37
N PRO A 73 -4.26 3.27 -9.30
CA PRO A 73 -3.07 4.12 -9.26
C PRO A 73 -2.94 4.87 -7.93
N ILE A 74 -4.05 5.41 -7.39
CA ILE A 74 -4.05 6.16 -6.14
C ILE A 74 -3.65 5.24 -4.96
N LEU A 75 -4.18 4.03 -4.91
CA LEU A 75 -3.82 3.05 -3.89
C LEU A 75 -2.35 2.63 -3.97
N PHE A 76 -1.79 2.46 -5.16
CA PHE A 76 -0.35 2.20 -5.28
C PHE A 76 0.47 3.44 -4.94
N ALA A 77 0.03 4.63 -5.32
CA ALA A 77 0.73 5.86 -4.98
C ALA A 77 0.87 6.06 -3.47
N SER A 78 -0.17 5.76 -2.68
CA SER A 78 -0.09 5.84 -1.22
C SER A 78 0.74 4.73 -0.58
N GLN A 79 1.10 3.67 -1.29
CA GLN A 79 2.05 2.65 -0.80
C GLN A 79 3.51 3.03 -1.06
N ILE A 80 3.77 4.10 -1.83
CA ILE A 80 5.14 4.53 -2.16
C ILE A 80 5.89 5.05 -0.94
N PRO A 81 5.42 6.08 -0.22
CA PRO A 81 6.20 6.63 0.87
C PRO A 81 6.23 5.65 2.03
N MET A 82 7.43 5.43 2.58
CA MET A 82 7.62 4.69 3.81
C MET A 82 8.53 5.51 4.71
N PHE A 83 8.11 5.76 5.93
CA PHE A 83 8.95 6.48 6.86
C PHE A 83 8.59 6.15 8.30
N SER A 84 9.61 6.28 9.14
CA SER A 84 9.49 6.32 10.59
C SER A 84 10.26 7.56 11.02
N LEU A 85 9.55 8.50 11.61
CA LEU A 85 10.09 9.70 12.26
C LEU A 85 9.81 9.56 13.77
N GLN A 86 10.51 10.31 14.60
CA GLN A 86 10.22 10.33 16.05
C GLN A 86 8.73 10.57 16.26
N GLY A 87 8.06 9.64 16.94
CA GLY A 87 6.64 9.76 17.19
C GLY A 87 5.71 9.27 16.06
N ILE A 88 6.18 8.99 14.84
CA ILE A 88 5.30 8.71 13.68
C ILE A 88 5.86 7.58 12.81
N ARG A 89 5.06 6.54 12.55
CA ARG A 89 5.37 5.54 11.53
C ARG A 89 4.27 5.46 10.48
N TYR A 90 4.67 5.48 9.22
CA TYR A 90 3.83 5.27 8.05
C TYR A 90 4.47 4.22 7.14
N GLN A 91 3.81 3.08 7.03
CA GLN A 91 4.16 2.06 6.06
C GLN A 91 2.92 1.21 5.81
N TRP A 92 2.57 0.99 4.54
CA TRP A 92 1.61 -0.04 4.20
C TRP A 92 1.79 -0.51 2.76
N PHE A 93 1.47 -1.77 2.49
CA PHE A 93 1.48 -2.32 1.14
C PHE A 93 0.53 -3.51 0.97
N THR A 94 0.25 -3.82 -0.30
CA THR A 94 -0.54 -4.98 -0.72
C THR A 94 0.14 -5.71 -1.88
N GLY A 95 0.22 -7.03 -1.77
CA GLY A 95 0.84 -7.92 -2.75
C GLY A 95 2.34 -8.03 -2.55
N ALA A 96 3.07 -6.94 -2.76
CA ALA A 96 4.52 -6.93 -2.67
C ALA A 96 5.09 -5.57 -2.26
N GLU A 97 6.30 -5.62 -1.69
CA GLU A 97 7.10 -4.48 -1.34
C GLU A 97 8.56 -4.75 -1.71
N LEU A 98 9.19 -3.79 -2.39
CA LEU A 98 10.62 -3.72 -2.59
C LEU A 98 11.09 -2.37 -2.09
N SER A 99 11.74 -2.35 -0.93
CA SER A 99 11.96 -1.11 -0.20
C SER A 99 13.43 -0.91 0.14
N PRO A 100 14.17 -0.15 -0.69
CA PRO A 100 15.38 0.50 -0.22
C PRO A 100 15.01 1.50 0.88
N THR A 101 15.72 1.43 1.99
CA THR A 101 15.55 2.32 3.14
C THR A 101 16.88 2.96 3.51
N VAL A 102 16.81 4.20 3.97
CA VAL A 102 17.90 4.94 4.55
C VAL A 102 17.58 5.15 6.01
N GLN A 103 18.44 4.66 6.91
CA GLN A 103 18.32 4.94 8.33
C GLN A 103 19.21 6.13 8.69
N LEU A 104 18.69 7.04 9.51
CA LEU A 104 19.41 8.22 9.99
C LEU A 104 19.41 8.18 11.52
N GLY A 105 20.57 8.31 12.16
CA GLY A 105 20.60 8.40 13.63
C GLY A 105 21.88 7.99 14.34
N THR A 106 22.86 7.37 13.67
CA THR A 106 24.02 6.75 14.36
C THR A 106 25.39 7.20 13.84
N GLY A 107 25.50 8.39 13.23
CA GLY A 107 26.77 8.88 12.66
C GLY A 107 27.23 8.12 11.40
N SER A 108 26.47 7.10 10.99
CA SER A 108 26.54 6.42 9.71
C SER A 108 25.14 6.42 9.08
N VAL A 109 25.08 6.30 7.76
CA VAL A 109 23.83 6.26 6.99
C VAL A 109 23.69 4.86 6.38
N PRO A 110 23.26 3.85 7.16
CA PRO A 110 23.13 2.50 6.63
C PRO A 110 21.99 2.46 5.60
N LEU A 111 22.26 1.73 4.52
CA LEU A 111 21.30 1.42 3.47
C LEU A 111 20.72 0.03 3.72
N GLY A 112 19.40 -0.04 3.88
CA GLY A 112 18.64 -1.28 3.96
C GLY A 112 17.97 -1.61 2.63
N LEU A 113 17.74 -2.90 2.39
CA LEU A 113 16.87 -3.38 1.31
C LEU A 113 15.97 -4.48 1.86
N SER A 114 14.65 -4.26 1.83
CA SER A 114 13.66 -5.28 2.17
C SER A 114 12.87 -5.72 0.94
N VAL A 115 12.55 -7.02 0.91
CA VAL A 115 11.65 -7.61 -0.08
C VAL A 115 10.58 -8.38 0.67
N ASN A 116 9.33 -7.95 0.55
CA ASN A 116 8.21 -8.58 1.25
C ASN A 116 7.10 -8.96 0.25
N LEU A 117 6.42 -10.06 0.54
CA LEU A 117 5.22 -10.51 -0.16
C LEU A 117 4.07 -10.63 0.85
N GLY A 118 2.85 -10.27 0.42
CA GLY A 118 1.67 -10.31 1.28
C GLY A 118 1.12 -8.91 1.57
N ALA A 119 0.92 -8.57 2.83
CA ALA A 119 0.38 -7.27 3.24
C ALA A 119 1.00 -6.79 4.54
N ASN A 120 1.19 -5.48 4.65
CA ASN A 120 1.64 -4.83 5.88
C ASN A 120 0.89 -3.51 6.05
N GLY A 121 0.62 -3.14 7.30
CA GLY A 121 0.04 -1.84 7.64
C GLY A 121 0.52 -1.43 9.02
N GLN A 122 1.34 -0.38 9.07
CA GLN A 122 1.89 0.23 10.27
C GLN A 122 1.59 1.72 10.22
N PHE A 123 0.63 2.12 11.04
CA PHE A 123 0.27 3.51 11.29
C PHE A 123 0.36 3.72 12.79
N PHE A 124 1.39 4.41 13.22
CA PHE A 124 1.67 4.58 14.64
C PHE A 124 1.96 6.03 14.96
N PHE A 125 1.44 6.46 16.11
CA PHE A 125 1.73 7.74 16.74
C PHE A 125 2.19 7.46 18.18
N GLY A 126 3.45 7.72 18.51
CA GLY A 126 4.02 7.46 19.85
C GLY A 126 5.54 7.34 19.88
N ASP A 127 6.12 7.40 21.07
CA ASP A 127 7.57 7.52 21.32
C ASP A 127 8.39 6.25 21.02
N GLU A 128 7.76 5.14 20.60
CA GLU A 128 8.45 3.88 20.31
C GLU A 128 9.17 3.84 18.94
N ALA A 129 9.07 4.91 18.13
CA ALA A 129 9.82 5.01 16.88
C ALA A 129 11.30 5.35 17.15
N ALA A 130 12.06 4.37 17.67
CA ALA A 130 13.47 4.52 18.01
C ALA A 130 14.40 4.73 16.81
N GLU A 131 13.95 4.37 15.60
CA GLU A 131 14.74 4.45 14.38
C GLU A 131 14.08 5.38 13.37
N LEU A 132 14.83 6.41 12.96
CA LEU A 132 14.43 7.30 11.89
C LEU A 132 14.82 6.66 10.56
N PHE A 133 13.83 6.31 9.74
CA PHE A 133 14.09 5.79 8.40
C PHE A 133 13.17 6.44 7.37
N ILE A 134 13.70 6.55 6.15
CA ILE A 134 12.95 6.97 4.97
C ILE A 134 13.19 5.93 3.90
N GLY A 135 12.12 5.48 3.25
CA GLY A 135 12.15 4.48 2.20
C GLY A 135 11.05 4.71 1.17
N LEU A 136 11.14 3.93 0.10
CA LEU A 136 10.18 3.97 -0.99
C LEU A 136 9.85 2.55 -1.42
N ASN A 137 8.57 2.22 -1.53
CA ASN A 137 8.16 0.96 -2.12
C ASN A 137 8.28 1.04 -3.66
N LEU A 138 9.40 0.56 -4.20
CA LEU A 138 9.69 0.56 -5.64
C LEU A 138 8.67 -0.27 -6.43
N PHE A 139 8.12 -1.34 -5.84
CA PHE A 139 7.06 -2.12 -6.49
C PHE A 139 5.82 -1.25 -6.74
N ALA A 140 5.43 -0.44 -5.75
CA ALA A 140 4.31 0.47 -5.87
C ALA A 140 4.56 1.59 -6.90
N VAL A 141 5.80 2.09 -7.00
CA VAL A 141 6.19 3.05 -8.05
C VAL A 141 6.01 2.44 -9.44
N VAL A 142 6.51 1.22 -9.66
CA VAL A 142 6.37 0.52 -10.95
C VAL A 142 4.90 0.27 -11.28
N ALA A 143 4.10 -0.18 -10.31
CA ALA A 143 2.66 -0.38 -10.48
C ALA A 143 1.96 0.91 -10.89
N LEU A 144 2.23 2.02 -10.21
CA LEU A 144 1.68 3.34 -10.52
C LEU A 144 2.00 3.76 -11.96
N VAL A 145 3.28 3.72 -12.35
CA VAL A 145 3.72 4.16 -13.68
C VAL A 145 3.07 3.31 -14.77
N LEU A 146 3.04 1.98 -14.61
CA LEU A 146 2.48 1.08 -15.61
C LEU A 146 0.95 1.23 -15.72
N LEU A 147 0.24 1.41 -14.61
CA LEU A 147 -1.20 1.64 -14.63
C LEU A 147 -1.57 2.99 -15.22
N LEU A 148 -0.80 4.05 -14.95
CA LEU A 148 -1.01 5.37 -15.57
C LEU A 148 -0.77 5.33 -17.08
N ARG A 149 0.31 4.67 -17.54
CA ARG A 149 0.59 4.49 -18.97
C ARG A 149 -0.49 3.68 -19.68
N ALA A 150 -1.04 2.68 -19.00
CA ALA A 150 -2.16 1.92 -19.51
C ALA A 150 -3.44 2.78 -19.54
N ASN A 151 -3.68 3.67 -18.57
CA ASN A 151 -4.99 4.29 -18.47
C ASN A 151 -5.23 5.42 -19.49
N SER A 152 -5.90 5.10 -20.61
CA SER A 152 -6.29 6.07 -21.65
C SER A 152 -7.25 7.17 -21.18
N SER A 153 -7.93 7.01 -20.04
CA SER A 153 -8.83 8.05 -19.50
C SER A 153 -8.09 9.21 -18.84
N PHE A 154 -6.85 9.01 -18.37
CA PHE A 154 -5.98 10.10 -17.91
C PHE A 154 -5.44 10.89 -19.10
N ASN A 155 -5.00 10.20 -20.15
CA ASN A 155 -4.44 10.85 -21.34
C ASN A 155 -5.47 11.74 -22.07
N ARG A 156 -6.77 11.40 -22.05
CA ARG A 156 -7.81 12.27 -22.67
C ARG A 156 -8.03 13.59 -21.93
N ARG A 157 -7.76 13.68 -20.62
CA ARG A 157 -7.93 14.93 -19.86
C ARG A 157 -6.73 15.87 -19.99
N LEU A 158 -5.55 15.33 -20.26
CA LEU A 158 -4.34 16.12 -20.51
C LEU A 158 -4.27 16.66 -21.95
N ALA A 159 -5.07 16.14 -22.87
CA ALA A 159 -5.14 16.60 -24.26
C ALA A 159 -6.21 17.68 -24.51
N THR A 160 -6.97 18.07 -23.47
CA THR A 160 -8.05 19.07 -23.54
C THR A 160 -7.72 20.36 -22.79
N HIS A 161 -6.47 20.53 -22.36
CA HIS A 161 -5.91 21.75 -21.77
C HIS A 161 -4.60 22.06 -22.47
#